data_AF-L8N7C5-F1
#
_entry.id   AF-L8N7C5-F1
#
_cell.length_a   1.000
_cell.length_b   1.000
_cell.length_c   1.000
_cell.angle_alpha   90.00
_cell.angle_beta   90.00
_cell.angle_gamma   90.00
#
_symmetry.space_group_name_H-M   'P 1'
#
loop_
_entity.id
_entity.type
_entity.pdbx_description
1 polymer ?
#
loop_
_entity_poly.entity_id
_entity_poly.type
_entity_poly.pdbx_seq_one_letter_code
_entity_poly.pdbx_strand_id
1 'polypeptide(L)' 'MQTTPKQLLSFDDFIARYGDSNRYELIDGELFDLEPTGYHEEVSAFITTKVCAQIDAIALNWFVLQRGLLRASKISTGQI' A
#
# COMPACT_ATOMS: atom_id res chain seq x y z
N MET A 1 -18.23 -19.62 -8.06
CA MET A 1 -17.06 -18.76 -8.37
C MET A 1 -17.37 -18.05 -9.69
N GLN A 2 -17.87 -16.82 -9.66
CA GLN A 2 -18.23 -16.10 -10.89
C GLN A 2 -17.04 -15.21 -11.29
N THR A 3 -16.36 -15.55 -12.38
CA THR A 3 -15.22 -14.78 -12.90
C THR A 3 -15.75 -13.69 -13.82
N THR A 4 -16.04 -12.51 -13.26
CA THR A 4 -16.36 -11.30 -14.03
C THR A 4 -15.09 -10.89 -14.81
N PRO A 5 -15.20 -10.45 -16.09
CA PRO A 5 -14.04 -9.99 -16.85
C PRO A 5 -13.31 -8.88 -16.07
N LYS A 6 -12.05 -9.12 -15.70
CA LYS A 6 -11.25 -8.15 -14.96
C LYS A 6 -10.85 -7.03 -15.91
N GLN A 7 -11.54 -5.90 -15.81
CA GLN A 7 -11.11 -4.67 -16.44
C GLN A 7 -9.80 -4.24 -15.76
N LEU A 8 -8.70 -4.30 -16.51
CA LEU A 8 -7.42 -3.77 -16.05
C LEU A 8 -7.55 -2.25 -15.89
N LEU A 9 -7.32 -1.77 -14.66
CA LEU A 9 -7.38 -0.36 -14.29
C LEU A 9 -5.98 0.24 -14.40
N SER A 10 -5.88 1.41 -15.03
CA SER A 10 -4.62 2.16 -15.07
C SER A 10 -4.34 2.79 -13.71
N PHE A 11 -3.07 3.12 -13.44
CA PHE A 11 -2.69 3.83 -12.22
C PHE A 11 -3.41 5.18 -12.11
N ASP A 12 -3.50 5.95 -13.19
CA ASP A 12 -4.13 7.27 -13.17
C ASP A 12 -5.65 7.16 -12.92
N ASP A 13 -6.32 6.18 -13.53
CA ASP A 13 -7.74 5.91 -13.27
C ASP A 13 -7.97 5.43 -11.83
N PHE A 14 -7.03 4.67 -11.28
CA PHE A 14 -7.09 4.24 -9.88
C PHE A 14 -6.98 5.42 -8.93
N ILE A 15 -6.00 6.30 -9.11
CA ILE A 15 -5.85 7.50 -8.27
C ILE A 15 -7.09 8.39 -8.38
N ALA A 16 -7.59 8.64 -9.58
CA ALA A 16 -8.74 9.50 -9.80
C ALA A 16 -10.04 8.98 -9.14
N ARG A 17 -10.19 7.66 -9.00
CA ARG A 17 -11.42 7.03 -8.47
C ARG A 17 -11.30 6.56 -7.03
N TYR A 18 -10.12 6.17 -6.60
CA TYR A 18 -9.88 5.47 -5.33
C TYR A 18 -8.73 6.06 -4.51
N GLY A 19 -8.04 7.09 -4.99
CA GLY A 19 -6.85 7.65 -4.32
C GLY A 19 -7.10 8.20 -2.92
N ASP A 20 -8.33 8.60 -2.61
CA ASP A 20 -8.74 9.08 -1.29
C ASP A 20 -9.19 7.95 -0.34
N SER A 21 -9.21 6.70 -0.82
CA SER A 21 -9.65 5.52 -0.08
C SER A 21 -8.48 4.56 0.15
N ASN A 22 -8.23 4.24 1.41
CA ASN A 22 -7.28 3.23 1.85
C ASN A 22 -7.87 1.80 1.85
N ARG A 23 -9.09 1.64 1.34
CA ARG A 23 -9.77 0.35 1.18
C ARG A 23 -9.33 -0.40 -0.07
N TYR A 24 -8.72 0.27 -1.03
CA TYR A 24 -8.44 -0.33 -2.33
C TYR A 24 -6.95 -0.35 -2.62
N GLU A 25 -6.49 -1.46 -3.19
CA GLU A 25 -5.14 -1.60 -3.75
C GLU A 25 -5.22 -1.93 -5.24
N LEU A 26 -4.26 -1.41 -6.00
CA LEU A 26 -4.07 -1.77 -7.40
C LEU A 26 -2.83 -2.66 -7.52
N ILE A 27 -3.03 -3.94 -7.86
CA ILE A 27 -1.95 -4.92 -8.03
C ILE A 27 -2.03 -5.46 -9.46
N ASP A 28 -0.96 -5.25 -10.24
CA ASP A 28 -0.87 -5.68 -11.65
C ASP A 28 -2.06 -5.25 -12.54
N GLY A 29 -2.65 -4.10 -12.24
CA GLY A 29 -3.81 -3.54 -12.95
C GLY A 29 -5.16 -4.06 -12.45
N GLU A 30 -5.19 -4.91 -11.42
CA GLU A 30 -6.42 -5.40 -10.81
C GLU A 30 -6.73 -4.65 -9.52
N LEU A 31 -8.00 -4.27 -9.34
CA LEU A 31 -8.48 -3.64 -8.12
C LEU A 31 -8.78 -4.69 -7.06
N PHE A 32 -8.16 -4.57 -5.89
CA PHE A 32 -8.40 -5.38 -4.72
C PHE A 32 -9.16 -4.57 -3.66
N ASP A 33 -10.26 -5.11 -3.15
CA ASP A 33 -10.93 -4.59 -1.96
C ASP A 33 -10.25 -5.19 -0.73
N LEU A 34 -9.52 -4.35 -0.01
CA LEU A 34 -9.03 -4.67 1.31
C LEU A 34 -10.14 -4.38 2.31
N GLU A 35 -10.64 -5.40 2.98
CA GLU A 35 -11.46 -5.20 4.17
C GLU A 35 -10.51 -5.00 5.36
N PRO A 36 -10.34 -3.77 5.89
CA PRO A 36 -9.59 -3.57 7.11
C PRO A 36 -10.38 -4.21 8.26
N THR A 37 -9.94 -5.37 8.72
CA THR A 37 -10.45 -5.91 9.98
C THR A 37 -9.84 -5.08 11.11
N GLY A 38 -10.64 -4.69 12.11
CA GLY A 38 -10.14 -3.84 13.21
C GLY A 38 -8.90 -4.40 13.92
N TYR A 39 -8.75 -5.72 13.96
CA TYR A 39 -7.55 -6.39 14.48
C TYR A 39 -6.29 -6.13 13.64
N HIS A 40 -6.41 -6.03 12.31
CA HIS A 40 -5.25 -5.71 11.47
C HIS A 40 -4.75 -4.29 11.75
N GLU A 41 -5.65 -3.34 12.02
CA GLU A 41 -5.27 -1.98 12.40
C GLU A 41 -4.58 -1.96 13.77
N GLU A 42 -5.09 -2.72 14.75
CA GLU A 42 -4.48 -2.83 16.09
C GLU A 42 -3.05 -3.41 16.03
N VAL A 43 -2.87 -4.50 15.28
CA VAL A 43 -1.55 -5.13 15.08
C VAL A 43 -0.59 -4.17 14.36
N SER A 44 -1.06 -3.48 13.31
CA SER A 44 -0.24 -2.53 12.55
C SER A 44 0.16 -1.32 13.39
N ALA A 45 -0.74 -0.81 14.23
CA ALA A 45 -0.46 0.27 15.17
C ALA A 45 0.58 -0.14 16.22
N PHE A 46 0.45 -1.35 16.77
CA PHE A 46 1.43 -1.90 17.72
C PHE A 46 2.83 -2.00 17.09
N ILE A 47 2.94 -2.62 15.91
CA ILE A 47 4.22 -2.78 15.22
C ILE A 47 4.84 -1.42 14.91
N THR A 48 4.06 -0.49 14.34
CA THR A 48 4.55 0.86 14.02
C THR A 48 5.11 1.55 15.25
N THR A 49 4.38 1.50 16.37
CA THR A 49 4.80 2.13 17.63
C THR A 49 6.16 1.61 18.08
N LYS A 50 6.39 0.29 18.01
CA LYS A 50 7.67 -0.31 18.41
C LYS A 50 8.81 0.08 17.46
N VAL A 51 8.54 0.14 16.15
CA VAL A 51 9.54 0.53 15.14
C VAL A 51 9.93 2.00 15.32
N CYS A 52 8.97 2.91 15.44
CA CYS A 52 9.25 4.34 15.67
C CYS A 52 10.07 4.56 16.94
N ALA A 53 9.69 3.91 18.05
CA ALA A 53 10.45 4.00 19.30
C ALA A 53 11.91 3.51 19.15
N GLN A 54 12.16 2.52 18.30
CA GLN A 54 13.52 2.07 18.01
C GLN A 54 14.27 3.06 17.12
N ILE A 55 13.65 3.56 16.03
CA ILE A 55 14.24 4.58 15.14
C ILE A 55 14.73 5.78 15.96
N ASP A 56 13.88 6.27 16.87
CA ASP A 56 14.20 7.38 17.77
C ASP A 56 15.36 7.02 18.70
N ALA A 57 15.35 5.82 19.30
CA ALA A 57 16.39 5.37 20.23
C ALA A 57 17.77 5.26 19.61
N ILE A 58 17.86 4.96 18.31
CA ILE A 58 19.13 4.85 17.56
C ILE A 58 19.42 6.08 16.68
N ALA A 59 18.63 7.15 16.81
CA ALA A 59 18.79 8.41 16.09
C ALA A 59 18.90 8.26 14.56
N LEU A 60 18.15 7.33 13.96
CA LEU A 60 18.07 7.21 12.51
C LEU A 60 17.06 8.21 11.95
N ASN A 61 17.40 8.86 10.83
CA ASN A 61 16.49 9.76 10.12
C ASN A 61 15.52 8.97 9.21
N TRP A 62 14.85 7.96 9.78
CA TRP A 62 13.88 7.11 9.09
C TRP A 62 12.46 7.44 9.58
N PHE A 63 11.45 7.09 8.79
CA PHE A 63 10.06 7.20 9.19
C PHE A 63 9.27 5.99 8.70
N VAL A 64 8.16 5.69 9.37
CA VAL A 64 7.25 4.61 8.97
C VAL A 64 6.05 5.22 8.25
N LEU A 65 5.85 4.87 6.99
CA LEU A 65 4.68 5.26 6.21
C LEU A 65 3.49 4.35 6.60
N GLN A 66 2.63 4.81 7.51
CA GLN A 66 1.44 4.04 7.92
C GLN A 66 0.27 4.14 6.93
N ARG A 67 0.09 5.31 6.31
CA ARG A 67 -0.98 5.58 5.34
C ARG A 67 -0.39 6.42 4.22
N GLY A 68 -0.42 5.90 3.00
CA GLY A 68 0.10 6.59 1.83
C GLY A 68 0.28 5.63 0.66
N LEU A 69 0.26 6.17 -0.56
CA LEU A 69 0.46 5.39 -1.77
C LEU A 69 1.93 5.48 -2.18
N LEU A 70 2.58 4.32 -2.29
CA LEU A 70 3.94 4.21 -2.80
C LEU A 70 3.90 3.64 -4.22
N ARG A 71 4.35 4.41 -5.21
CA ARG A 71 4.58 3.90 -6.56
C ARG A 71 6.02 3.42 -6.66
N ALA A 72 6.22 2.10 -6.70
CA ALA A 72 7.52 1.55 -7.03
C ALA A 72 7.94 2.02 -8.44
N SER A 73 9.10 2.66 -8.53
CA SER A 73 9.71 2.95 -9.83
C SER A 73 9.95 1.63 -10.54
N LYS A 74 9.51 1.50 -11.80
CA LYS A 74 9.90 0.35 -12.62
C LYS A 74 11.44 0.31 -12.62
N ILE A 75 12.02 -0.70 -11.97
CA ILE A 75 13.42 -1.03 -12.20
C ILE A 75 13.45 -1.37 -13.68
N SER A 76 14.11 -0.53 -14.49
CA SER A 76 14.46 -0.93 -15.84
C SER A 76 15.42 -2.09 -15.67
N THR A 77 14.92 -3.32 -15.68
CA THR A 77 15.76 -4.48 -15.93
C THR A 77 16.36 -4.21 -17.30
N GLY A 78 17.60 -3.73 -17.30
CA GLY A 78 18.33 -3.40 -18.51
C GLY A 78 18.28 -4.62 -19.42
N GLN A 79 17.66 -4.46 -20.58
CA GLN A 79 17.92 -5.38 -21.68
C GLN A 79 19.39 -5.17 -22.05
N ILE A 80 20.16 -6.25 -21.91
CA ILE A 80 21.38 -6.52 -22.67
C ILE A 80 21.08 -7.77 -23.50
#